data_AF-A0A5R8MQJ5-F1
#
_entry.id   AF-A0A5R8MQJ5-F1
#
_cell.length_a   1.000
_cell.length_b   1.000
_cell.length_c   1.000
_cell.angle_alpha   90.00
_cell.angle_beta   90.00
_cell.angle_gamma   90.00
#
_symmetry.space_group_name_H-M   'P 1'
#
loop_
_entity.id
_entity.type
_entity.pdbx_description
1 polymer ?
#
loop_
_entity_poly.entity_id
_entity_poly.type
_entity_poly.pdbx_seq_one_letter_code
_entity_poly.pdbx_strand_id
1 'polypeptide(L)'
;MSHLNDSRARVMEFWRACELFSPPSLPRVDPRDEREPVFQVAAGALLPWEAGHPLQRRRIRPNMTWRYIVYGGVFQLERVRVLLENVFGPGPENFDRAPQGASALFAMLVTEEGRPLLGA
;
A
#
# COMPACT_ATOMS: atom_id res chain seq x y z
N MET A 1 -33.61 -14.43 -11.68
CA MET A 1 -32.80 -13.99 -10.52
C MET A 1 -31.30 -14.28 -10.66
N SER A 2 -30.82 -15.29 -11.43
CA SER A 2 -29.37 -15.57 -11.54
C SER A 2 -28.60 -14.60 -12.45
N HIS A 3 -29.19 -14.10 -13.53
CA HIS A 3 -28.53 -13.15 -14.44
C HIS A 3 -28.08 -11.83 -13.77
N LEU A 4 -28.75 -11.41 -12.69
CA LEU A 4 -28.38 -10.22 -11.93
C LEU A 4 -27.12 -10.45 -11.07
N ASN A 5 -26.92 -11.68 -10.60
CA ASN A 5 -25.72 -12.08 -9.85
C ASN A 5 -24.51 -12.21 -10.78
N ASP A 6 -24.69 -12.77 -11.99
CA ASP A 6 -23.61 -12.86 -12.99
C ASP A 6 -23.11 -11.47 -13.43
N SER A 7 -24.03 -10.53 -13.65
CA SER A 7 -23.65 -9.16 -14.00
C SER A 7 -22.92 -8.44 -12.86
N ARG A 8 -23.34 -8.65 -11.59
CA ARG A 8 -22.63 -8.10 -10.42
C ARG A 8 -21.24 -8.72 -10.24
N ALA A 9 -21.10 -10.03 -10.45
CA ALA A 9 -19.81 -10.72 -10.38
C ALA A 9 -18.82 -10.16 -11.39
N ARG A 10 -19.24 -9.97 -12.65
CA ARG A 10 -18.38 -9.37 -13.70
C ARG A 10 -17.97 -7.93 -13.39
N VAL A 11 -18.87 -7.13 -12.82
CA VAL A 11 -18.53 -5.76 -12.37
C VAL A 11 -17.47 -5.80 -11.27
N MET A 12 -17.58 -6.73 -10.31
CA MET A 12 -16.56 -6.90 -9.26
C MET A 12 -15.23 -7.44 -9.81
N GLU A 13 -15.25 -8.35 -10.78
CA GLU A 13 -14.03 -8.83 -11.46
C GLU A 13 -13.34 -7.71 -12.24
N PHE A 14 -14.11 -6.89 -12.96
CA PHE A 14 -13.60 -5.71 -13.65
C PHE A 14 -12.98 -4.71 -12.67
N TRP A 15 -13.68 -4.37 -11.59
CA TRP A 15 -13.13 -3.46 -10.56
C TRP A 15 -11.89 -4.02 -9.89
N ARG A 16 -11.87 -5.33 -9.57
CA ARG A 16 -10.66 -6.00 -9.05
C ARG A 16 -9.50 -5.92 -10.03
N ALA A 17 -9.76 -6.08 -11.33
CA ALA A 17 -8.73 -5.91 -12.35
C ALA A 17 -8.25 -4.45 -12.39
N CYS A 18 -9.15 -3.47 -12.41
CA CYS A 18 -8.78 -2.05 -12.36
C CYS A 18 -7.96 -1.70 -11.12
N GLU A 19 -8.32 -2.20 -9.94
CA GLU A 19 -7.54 -2.00 -8.70
C GLU A 19 -6.16 -2.66 -8.80
N LEU A 20 -6.09 -3.89 -9.33
CA LEU A 20 -4.83 -4.60 -9.53
C LEU A 20 -3.89 -3.86 -10.51
N PHE A 21 -4.46 -3.18 -11.52
CA PHE A 21 -3.71 -2.48 -12.57
C PHE A 21 -3.59 -0.96 -12.35
N SER A 22 -4.20 -0.42 -11.29
CA SER A 22 -4.03 0.97 -10.86
C SER A 22 -3.67 1.04 -9.37
N PRO A 23 -2.62 0.32 -8.93
CA PRO A 23 -2.36 0.18 -7.52
C PRO A 23 -1.82 1.52 -6.97
N PRO A 24 -2.23 1.93 -5.77
CA PRO A 24 -1.87 3.25 -5.24
C PRO A 24 -0.36 3.37 -5.05
N SER A 25 0.19 4.53 -5.40
CA SER A 25 1.60 4.84 -5.15
C SER A 25 1.89 4.86 -3.65
N LEU A 26 3.03 4.29 -3.25
CA LEU A 26 3.47 4.39 -1.87
C LEU A 26 3.95 5.81 -1.52
N PRO A 27 3.70 6.29 -0.29
CA PRO A 27 4.29 7.53 0.18
C PRO A 27 5.81 7.40 0.24
N ARG A 28 6.51 8.50 -0.03
CA ARG A 28 7.97 8.53 -0.01
C ARG A 28 8.46 8.33 1.43
N VAL A 29 9.52 7.53 1.59
CA VAL A 29 10.22 7.40 2.88
C VAL A 29 10.80 8.75 3.28
N ASP A 30 10.23 9.32 4.34
CA ASP A 30 10.68 10.54 4.99
C ASP A 30 10.50 10.41 6.51
N PRO A 31 11.52 9.90 7.22
CA PRO A 31 11.47 9.78 8.67
C PRO A 31 11.49 11.13 9.40
N ARG A 32 11.74 12.24 8.69
CA ARG A 32 11.89 13.58 9.27
C ARG A 32 10.61 14.39 9.19
N ASP A 33 9.68 14.07 8.28
CA ASP A 33 8.39 14.75 8.15
C ASP A 33 7.71 14.95 9.52
N GLU A 34 7.28 16.16 9.83
CA GLU A 34 6.79 16.52 11.16
C GLU A 34 5.41 15.95 11.47
N ARG A 35 4.60 15.66 10.44
CA ARG A 35 3.18 15.28 10.58
C ARG A 35 2.94 13.82 10.22
N GLU A 36 3.50 13.38 9.11
CA GLU A 36 3.27 12.07 8.50
C GLU A 36 4.61 11.37 8.19
N PRO A 37 5.45 11.09 9.21
CA PRO A 37 6.73 10.45 8.99
C PRO A 37 6.56 9.03 8.45
N VAL A 38 7.29 8.72 7.37
CA VAL A 38 7.26 7.42 6.70
C VAL A 38 8.57 6.70 6.95
N PHE A 39 8.46 5.47 7.48
CA PHE A 39 9.61 4.63 7.80
C PHE A 39 9.64 3.41 6.89
N GLN A 40 10.82 3.06 6.40
CA GLN A 40 11.04 1.76 5.78
C GLN A 40 11.20 0.70 6.87
N VAL A 41 10.38 -0.35 6.81
CA VAL A 41 10.47 -1.48 7.74
C VAL A 41 11.50 -2.48 7.21
N ALA A 42 12.39 -2.92 8.09
CA ALA A 42 13.39 -3.96 7.81
C ALA A 42 13.31 -5.05 8.88
N ALA A 43 13.63 -6.29 8.50
CA ALA A 43 13.68 -7.40 9.44
C ALA A 43 14.67 -7.11 10.58
N GLY A 44 14.24 -7.29 11.83
CA GLY A 44 15.05 -7.04 13.03
C GLY A 44 15.18 -5.58 13.45
N ALA A 45 14.62 -4.63 12.68
CA ALA A 45 14.52 -3.24 13.11
C ALA A 45 13.27 -3.03 13.97
N LEU A 46 13.35 -2.10 14.93
CA LEU A 46 12.18 -1.69 15.71
C LEU A 46 11.13 -1.04 14.81
N LEU A 47 9.87 -1.39 15.02
CA LEU A 47 8.72 -0.80 14.38
C LEU A 47 8.35 0.53 15.03
N PRO A 48 7.62 1.42 14.33
CA PRO A 48 7.30 2.74 14.83
C PRO A 48 6.55 2.79 16.18
N TRP A 49 5.79 1.75 16.51
CA TRP A 49 5.05 1.58 17.76
C TRP A 49 5.85 0.88 18.87
N GLU A 50 7.03 0.34 18.57
CA GLU A 50 7.82 -0.38 19.57
C GLU A 50 8.60 0.58 20.48
N ALA A 51 8.74 0.18 21.74
CA ALA A 51 9.51 0.92 22.72
C ALA A 51 10.96 1.12 22.24
N GLY A 52 11.45 2.35 22.35
CA GLY A 52 12.80 2.71 21.91
C GLY A 52 12.90 3.18 20.46
N HIS A 53 11.86 3.02 19.64
CA HIS A 53 11.86 3.58 18.29
C HIS A 53 11.95 5.12 18.34
N PRO A 54 12.74 5.79 17.47
CA PRO A 54 12.93 7.25 17.51
C PRO A 54 11.62 8.07 17.42
N LEU A 55 10.60 7.55 16.73
CA LEU A 55 9.29 8.18 16.63
C LEU A 55 8.63 8.40 18.00
N GLN A 56 8.83 7.49 18.94
CA GLN A 56 8.25 7.53 20.29
C GLN A 56 8.74 8.73 21.11
N ARG A 57 9.84 9.37 20.70
CA ARG A 57 10.39 10.57 21.35
C ARG A 57 9.78 11.86 20.82
N ARG A 58 8.98 11.81 19.75
CA ARG A 58 8.39 12.99 19.14
C ARG A 58 7.19 13.48 19.96
N ARG A 59 7.13 14.78 20.16
CA ARG A 59 6.01 15.42 20.84
C ARG A 59 4.79 15.43 19.92
N ILE A 60 3.72 14.78 20.35
CA ILE A 60 2.40 14.89 19.74
C ILE A 60 1.55 15.94 20.45
N ARG A 61 0.52 16.44 19.77
CA ARG A 61 -0.42 17.40 20.37
C ARG A 61 -1.20 16.72 21.52
N PRO A 62 -1.66 17.48 22.54
CA PRO A 62 -2.51 16.93 23.59
C PRO A 62 -3.74 16.23 22.99
N ASN A 63 -4.20 15.14 23.61
CA ASN A 63 -5.36 14.35 23.20
C ASN A 63 -5.27 13.74 21.79
N MET A 64 -4.04 13.52 21.29
CA MET A 64 -3.77 12.77 20.06
C MET A 64 -2.99 11.51 20.41
N THR A 65 -3.10 10.52 19.53
CA THR A 65 -2.32 9.27 19.55
C THR A 65 -1.76 9.01 18.15
N TRP A 66 -0.71 8.20 18.06
CA TRP A 66 -0.23 7.75 16.75
C TRP A 66 -1.21 6.74 16.15
N ARG A 67 -1.51 6.94 14.87
CA ARG A 67 -2.14 5.93 14.02
C ARG A 67 -1.21 5.68 12.84
N TYR A 68 -0.94 4.41 12.57
CA TYR A 68 -0.04 4.01 11.50
C TYR A 68 -0.82 3.45 10.32
N ILE A 69 -0.24 3.57 9.13
CA ILE A 69 -0.64 2.83 7.94
C ILE A 69 0.51 1.88 7.62
N VAL A 70 0.24 0.58 7.63
CA VAL A 70 1.22 -0.46 7.26
C VAL A 70 0.91 -0.90 5.83
N TYR A 71 1.89 -0.70 4.95
CA TYR A 71 1.85 -1.20 3.58
C TYR A 71 2.54 -2.55 3.50
N GLY A 72 1.83 -3.57 3.05
CA GLY A 72 2.32 -4.95 2.99
C GLY A 72 2.31 -5.52 1.57
N GLY A 73 3.23 -6.46 1.32
CA GLY A 73 3.42 -7.01 -0.02
C GLY A 73 3.89 -5.94 -1.02
N VAL A 74 4.92 -5.18 -0.65
CA VAL A 74 5.47 -4.12 -1.51
C VAL A 74 6.15 -4.73 -2.73
N PHE A 75 5.79 -4.25 -3.93
CA PHE A 75 6.37 -4.69 -5.20
C PHE A 75 6.68 -3.51 -6.12
N GLN A 76 7.60 -3.72 -7.06
CA GLN A 76 7.97 -2.73 -8.07
C GLN A 76 7.10 -2.93 -9.31
N LEU A 77 6.46 -1.86 -9.78
CA LEU A 77 5.54 -1.92 -10.93
C LEU A 77 6.26 -2.36 -12.21
N GLU A 78 7.51 -1.94 -12.39
CA GLU A 78 8.32 -2.31 -13.54
C GLU A 78 8.60 -3.81 -13.57
N ARG A 79 8.82 -4.44 -12.41
CA ARG A 79 9.05 -5.89 -12.33
C ARG A 79 7.82 -6.69 -12.69
N VAL A 80 6.64 -6.26 -12.21
CA VAL A 80 5.36 -6.89 -12.55
C VAL A 80 5.09 -6.75 -14.04
N ARG A 81 5.32 -5.55 -14.61
CA ARG A 81 5.16 -5.32 -16.05
C ARG A 81 6.04 -6.25 -16.88
N VAL A 82 7.34 -6.32 -16.60
CA VAL A 82 8.27 -7.21 -17.32
C VAL A 82 7.83 -8.67 -17.21
N LEU A 83 7.36 -9.10 -16.03
CA LEU A 83 6.84 -10.45 -15.84
C LEU A 83 5.61 -10.72 -16.72
N LEU A 84 4.65 -9.78 -16.77
CA LEU A 84 3.44 -9.92 -17.59
C LEU A 84 3.77 -9.95 -19.09
N GLU A 85 4.66 -9.07 -19.55
CA GLU A 85 5.12 -9.06 -20.95
C GLU A 85 5.82 -10.37 -21.34
N ASN A 86 6.61 -10.96 -20.43
CA ASN A 86 7.25 -12.26 -20.67
C ASN A 86 6.25 -13.42 -20.77
N VAL A 87 5.12 -13.37 -20.05
CA VAL A 87 4.13 -14.45 -20.01
C VAL A 87 3.10 -14.32 -21.14
N PHE A 88 2.64 -13.11 -21.42
CA PHE A 88 1.54 -12.85 -22.36
C PHE A 88 2.00 -12.26 -23.70
N GLY A 89 3.29 -11.91 -23.82
CA GLY A 89 3.82 -11.15 -24.95
C GLY A 89 3.69 -9.64 -24.75
N PRO A 90 4.33 -8.84 -25.62
CA PRO A 90 4.20 -7.39 -25.58
C PRO A 90 2.76 -6.97 -25.87
N GLY A 91 2.24 -6.02 -25.08
CA GLY A 91 0.94 -5.40 -25.32
C GLY A 91 0.95 -4.49 -26.56
N PRO A 92 -0.22 -3.96 -26.97
CA PRO A 92 -0.30 -2.97 -28.05
C PRO A 92 0.59 -1.75 -27.72
N GLU A 93 1.16 -1.12 -28.74
CA GLU A 93 1.96 0.08 -28.57
C GLU A 93 1.18 1.13 -27.78
N ASN A 94 1.69 1.44 -26.58
CA ASN A 94 1.15 2.48 -25.73
C ASN A 94 2.17 3.61 -25.64
N PHE A 95 1.78 4.80 -26.08
CA PHE A 95 2.63 5.99 -26.07
C PHE A 95 2.66 6.68 -24.70
N ASP A 96 1.78 6.29 -23.77
CA ASP A 96 1.80 6.80 -22.40
C ASP A 96 2.96 6.19 -21.60
N ARG A 97 3.58 7.01 -20.74
CA ARG A 97 4.61 6.53 -19.83
C ARG A 97 3.98 5.55 -18.84
N ALA A 98 4.46 4.31 -18.86
CA ALA A 98 4.04 3.31 -17.89
C ALA A 98 4.24 3.81 -16.45
N PRO A 99 3.29 3.53 -15.53
CA PRO A 99 3.46 3.82 -14.11
C PRO A 99 4.79 3.28 -13.58
N GLN A 100 5.49 4.08 -12.78
CA GLN A 100 6.78 3.73 -12.20
C GLN A 100 6.74 3.79 -10.68
N GLY A 101 7.62 3.03 -10.04
CA GLY A 101 7.78 3.00 -8.59
C GLY A 101 7.17 1.78 -7.92
N ALA A 102 6.99 1.91 -6.60
CA ALA A 102 6.51 0.83 -5.75
C ALA A 102 5.03 0.99 -5.40
N SER A 103 4.34 -0.15 -5.33
CA SER A 103 3.01 -0.26 -4.74
C SER A 103 2.96 -1.40 -3.72
N ALA A 104 1.82 -1.63 -3.09
CA ALA A 104 1.61 -2.65 -2.08
C ALA A 104 0.34 -3.45 -2.36
N LEU A 105 0.35 -4.74 -1.99
CA LEU A 105 -0.82 -5.61 -2.08
C LEU A 105 -1.94 -5.18 -1.13
N PHE A 106 -1.59 -4.56 0.00
CA PHE A 106 -2.57 -4.04 0.95
C PHE A 106 -2.01 -2.88 1.77
N ALA A 107 -2.92 -2.11 2.35
CA ALA A 107 -2.66 -1.14 3.40
C ALA A 107 -3.59 -1.43 4.59
N MET A 108 -3.08 -1.30 5.81
CA MET A 108 -3.83 -1.56 7.02
C MET A 108 -3.58 -0.48 8.07
N LEU A 109 -4.65 -0.06 8.76
CA LEU A 109 -4.54 0.85 9.89
C LEU A 109 -4.12 0.10 11.14
N VAL A 110 -3.19 0.69 11.90
CA VAL A 110 -2.63 0.12 13.12
C VAL A 110 -2.61 1.18 14.23
N THR A 111 -2.95 0.79 15.46
CA THR A 111 -2.97 1.66 16.65
C THR A 111 -1.56 1.99 17.15
N GLU A 112 -1.47 2.89 18.14
CA GLU A 112 -0.19 3.25 18.78
C GLU A 112 0.54 2.06 19.42
N GLU A 113 -0.19 1.01 19.79
CA GLU A 113 0.34 -0.22 20.38
C GLU A 113 0.61 -1.33 19.36
N GLY A 114 0.51 -1.04 18.06
CA GLY A 114 0.79 -2.03 17.02
C GLY A 114 -0.36 -3.01 16.76
N ARG A 115 -1.61 -2.68 17.14
CA ARG A 115 -2.77 -3.54 16.88
C ARG A 115 -3.52 -3.13 15.61
N PRO A 116 -3.94 -4.06 14.75
CA PRO A 116 -4.82 -3.73 13.62
C PRO A 116 -6.11 -3.06 14.07
N LEU A 117 -6.48 -1.97 13.39
CA LEU A 117 -7.80 -1.36 13.50
C LEU A 117 -8.75 -2.05 12.53
N LEU A 118 -9.62 -2.91 13.07
CA LEU A 118 -10.62 -3.66 12.30
C LEU A 118 -11.98 -2.96 12.39
N GLY A 119 -12.62 -2.70 11.24
CA GLY A 119 -13.94 -2.08 11.16
C GLY A 119 -13.95 -0.54 11.07
N ALA A 120 -12.84 0.06 10.62
CA ALA A 120 -12.78 1.47 10.23
C ALA A 120 -13.47 1.73 8.89
#